data_AF-A0A7U3YY61-F1
#
_entry.id   AF-A0A7U3YY61-F1
#
_cell.length_a   1.000
_cell.length_b   1.000
_cell.length_c   1.000
_cell.angle_alpha   90.00
_cell.angle_beta   90.00
_cell.angle_gamma   90.00
#
_symmetry.space_group_name_H-M   'P 1'
#
loop_
_entity.id
_entity.type
_entity.pdbx_description
1 polymer ?
#
loop_
_entity_poly.entity_id
_entity_poly.type
_entity_poly.pdbx_seq_one_letter_code
_entity_poly.pdbx_strand_id
1 'polypeptide(L)'
;MTIEQCYWQTIAGRLLAKYFGLTLNDTDLCETECVMALQEVGVRPFEAINNLVDKYHLVRLGSHPFTPSSPYLRQEEELGVIGEHEL
;
A
#
# COMPACT_ATOMS: atom_id res chain seq x y z
N MET A 1 -1.53 -15.89 11.32
CA MET A 1 -0.72 -14.90 10.58
C MET A 1 0.70 -15.42 10.45
N THR A 2 1.24 -15.51 9.22
CA THR A 2 2.62 -15.93 8.92
C THR A 2 3.57 -14.74 8.89
N ILE A 3 4.89 -14.98 8.93
CA ILE A 3 5.90 -13.91 8.80
C ILE A 3 5.75 -13.18 7.46
N GLU A 4 5.44 -13.91 6.38
CA GLU A 4 5.20 -13.33 5.06
C GLU A 4 3.98 -12.40 5.05
N GLN A 5 2.89 -12.78 5.72
CA GLN A 5 1.69 -11.94 5.86
C GLN A 5 1.99 -10.67 6.68
N CYS A 6 2.72 -10.81 7.80
CA CYS A 6 3.17 -9.66 8.59
C CYS A 6 4.01 -8.70 7.75
N TYR A 7 4.93 -9.23 6.93
CA TYR A 7 5.78 -8.43 6.08
C TYR A 7 4.99 -7.71 4.98
N TRP A 8 4.07 -8.42 4.34
CA TRP A 8 3.14 -7.85 3.35
C TRP A 8 2.33 -6.70 3.94
N GLN A 9 1.72 -6.90 5.12
CA GLN A 9 0.94 -5.87 5.83
C GLN A 9 1.79 -4.69 6.29
N THR A 10 3.03 -4.95 6.71
CA THR A 10 3.98 -3.88 7.09
C THR A 10 4.27 -2.99 5.88
N ILE A 11 4.52 -3.57 4.71
CA ILE A 11 4.73 -2.81 3.47
C ILE A 11 3.48 -2.02 3.10
N ALA A 12 2.30 -2.66 3.11
CA ALA A 12 1.04 -2.00 2.80
C ALA A 12 0.77 -0.82 3.73
N GLY A 13 0.96 -0.99 5.03
CA GLY A 13 0.80 0.07 6.03
C GLY A 13 1.75 1.25 5.81
N ARG A 14 3.01 0.99 5.43
CA ARG A 14 3.97 2.05 5.10
C ARG A 14 3.57 2.84 3.85
N LEU A 15 3.12 2.14 2.80
CA LEU A 15 2.64 2.77 1.57
C LEU A 15 1.40 3.64 1.83
N LEU A 16 0.43 3.13 2.58
CA LEU A 16 -0.78 3.87 2.98
C LEU A 16 -0.43 5.13 3.77
N ALA A 17 0.44 5.00 4.77
CA ALA A 17 0.84 6.13 5.61
C ALA A 17 1.58 7.21 4.79
N LYS A 18 2.53 6.79 3.94
CA LYS A 18 3.38 7.70 3.17
C LYS A 18 2.62 8.44 2.08
N TYR A 19 1.75 7.75 1.35
CA TYR A 19 1.14 8.29 0.14
C TYR A 19 -0.32 8.72 0.29
N PHE A 20 -1.03 8.23 1.30
CA PHE A 20 -2.46 8.50 1.47
C PHE A 20 -2.84 8.98 2.88
N GLY A 21 -1.89 8.96 3.84
CA GLY A 21 -2.15 9.38 5.22
C GLY A 21 -3.09 8.43 5.97
N LEU A 22 -3.22 7.19 5.48
CA LEU A 22 -4.05 6.15 6.07
C LEU A 22 -3.19 5.18 6.88
N THR A 23 -3.79 4.56 7.87
CA THR A 23 -3.23 3.39 8.55
C THR A 23 -3.76 2.11 7.92
N LEU A 24 -3.09 0.98 8.18
CA LEU A 24 -3.59 -0.31 7.73
C LEU A 24 -5.00 -0.61 8.26
N ASN A 25 -5.31 -0.17 9.48
CA ASN A 25 -6.60 -0.36 10.17
C ASN A 25 -7.77 0.40 9.53
N ASP A 26 -7.48 1.40 8.70
CA ASP A 26 -8.51 2.13 7.95
C ASP A 26 -8.96 1.36 6.69
N THR A 27 -8.41 0.16 6.45
CA THR A 27 -8.62 -0.64 5.25
C THR A 27 -8.87 -2.09 5.59
N ASP A 28 -9.51 -2.84 4.67
CA ASP A 28 -9.70 -4.29 4.81
C ASP A 28 -8.36 -5.07 4.84
N LEU A 29 -7.24 -4.42 4.51
CA LEU A 29 -5.91 -5.03 4.50
C LEU A 29 -5.35 -5.31 5.90
N CYS A 30 -5.98 -4.81 6.97
CA CYS A 30 -5.63 -5.22 8.33
C CYS A 30 -6.07 -6.67 8.62
N GLU A 31 -7.07 -7.17 7.90
CA GLU A 31 -7.61 -8.51 8.08
C GLU A 31 -6.70 -9.56 7.43
N THR A 32 -6.33 -10.58 8.22
CA THR A 32 -5.41 -11.63 7.75
C THR A 32 -5.99 -12.39 6.55
N GLU A 33 -7.30 -12.64 6.57
CA GLU A 33 -8.00 -13.37 5.51
C GLU A 33 -7.97 -12.60 4.17
N CYS A 34 -8.10 -11.27 4.23
CA CYS A 34 -7.99 -10.41 3.04
C CYS A 34 -6.60 -10.52 2.41
N VAL A 35 -5.55 -10.44 3.23
CA VAL A 35 -4.16 -10.54 2.76
C VAL A 35 -3.87 -11.93 2.19
N MET A 36 -4.38 -12.99 2.83
CA MET A 36 -4.23 -14.36 2.32
C MET A 36 -4.83 -14.53 0.92
N ALA A 37 -6.06 -14.06 0.72
CA ALA A 37 -6.73 -14.15 -0.58
C ALA A 37 -5.97 -13.37 -1.66
N LEU A 38 -5.44 -12.19 -1.34
CA LEU A 38 -4.64 -11.38 -2.25
C LEU A 38 -3.31 -12.07 -2.61
N GLN A 39 -2.64 -12.67 -1.62
CA GLN A 39 -1.40 -13.42 -1.85
C GLN A 39 -1.63 -14.66 -2.71
N GLU A 40 -2.76 -15.37 -2.54
CA GLU A 40 -3.10 -16.56 -3.32
C GLU A 40 -3.23 -16.26 -4.82
N VAL A 41 -3.75 -15.07 -5.16
CA VAL A 41 -3.84 -14.60 -6.55
C VAL A 41 -2.59 -13.82 -7.02
N GLY A 42 -1.55 -13.75 -6.17
CA GLY A 42 -0.29 -13.11 -6.51
C GLY A 42 -0.28 -11.57 -6.48
N VAL A 43 -1.26 -10.96 -5.81
CA VAL A 43 -1.38 -9.49 -5.72
C VAL A 43 -0.38 -8.93 -4.72
N ARG A 44 0.39 -7.93 -5.18
CA ARG A 44 1.38 -7.22 -4.37
C ARG A 44 0.72 -6.11 -3.53
N PRO A 45 1.34 -5.69 -2.41
CA PRO A 45 0.84 -4.57 -1.59
C PRO A 45 0.48 -3.30 -2.38
N PHE A 46 1.33 -2.85 -3.31
CA PHE A 46 1.03 -1.64 -4.09
C PHE A 46 -0.19 -1.79 -5.02
N GLU A 47 -0.39 -2.98 -5.59
CA GLU A 47 -1.55 -3.29 -6.44
C GLU A 47 -2.84 -3.35 -5.62
N ALA A 48 -2.79 -3.96 -4.43
CA ALA A 48 -3.91 -3.97 -3.51
C ALA A 48 -4.33 -2.54 -3.13
N ILE A 49 -3.37 -1.65 -2.88
CA ILE A 49 -3.65 -0.24 -2.60
C ILE A 49 -4.20 0.47 -3.86
N ASN A 50 -3.71 0.16 -5.06
CA ASN A 50 -4.29 0.70 -6.30
C ASN A 50 -5.76 0.30 -6.48
N ASN A 51 -6.15 -0.91 -6.07
CA ASN A 51 -7.56 -1.29 -6.04
C ASN A 51 -8.38 -0.45 -5.03
N LEU A 52 -7.77 -0.06 -3.89
CA LEU A 52 -8.40 0.88 -2.94
C LEU A 52 -8.51 2.30 -3.54
N VAL A 53 -7.50 2.73 -4.30
CA VAL A 53 -7.53 4.00 -5.05
C VAL A 53 -8.72 4.01 -6.02
N ASP A 54 -8.93 2.92 -6.77
CA ASP A 54 -10.07 2.81 -7.68
C ASP A 54 -11.41 2.78 -6.92
N LYS A 55 -11.49 2.00 -5.83
CA LYS A 55 -12.72 1.81 -5.06
C LYS A 55 -13.16 3.06 -4.30
N TYR A 56 -12.22 3.80 -3.72
CA TYR A 56 -12.49 4.90 -2.79
C TYR A 56 -12.00 6.26 -3.31
N HIS A 57 -11.46 6.33 -4.53
CA HIS A 57 -10.91 7.55 -5.15
C HIS A 57 -9.89 8.26 -4.25
N LEU A 58 -8.96 7.47 -3.70
CA LEU A 58 -7.96 7.99 -2.76
C LEU A 58 -7.08 9.06 -3.42
N VAL A 59 -6.85 10.14 -2.68
CA VAL A 59 -6.02 11.27 -3.14
C VAL A 59 -4.61 11.12 -2.60
N ARG A 60 -3.64 11.20 -3.50
CA ARG A 60 -2.23 11.04 -3.17
C ARG A 60 -1.64 12.30 -2.54
N LEU A 61 -1.07 12.14 -1.35
CA LEU A 61 -0.35 13.18 -0.62
C LEU A 61 0.93 13.59 -1.35
N GLY A 62 1.33 14.87 -1.19
CA GLY A 62 2.54 15.41 -1.79
C GLY A 62 2.46 15.68 -3.31
N SER A 63 1.30 15.48 -3.93
CA SER A 63 1.06 15.88 -5.31
C SER A 63 1.23 17.40 -5.45
N HIS A 64 2.15 17.83 -6.31
CA HIS A 64 2.37 19.25 -6.56
C HIS A 64 1.17 19.84 -7.31
N PRO A 65 0.69 21.05 -6.95
CA PRO A 65 -0.49 21.65 -7.56
C PRO A 65 -0.33 21.93 -9.06
N PHE A 66 0.90 21.98 -9.56
CA PHE A 66 1.22 22.25 -10.96
C PHE A 66 1.58 21.01 -11.78
N THR A 67 1.74 19.85 -11.13
CA THR A 67 2.04 18.58 -11.80
C THR A 67 1.13 17.50 -11.21
N PRO A 68 -0.02 17.22 -11.84
CA PRO A 68 -0.90 16.17 -11.36
C PRO A 68 -0.14 14.83 -11.43
N SER A 69 0.16 14.28 -10.26
CA SER A 69 0.74 12.95 -10.14
C SER A 69 -0.37 11.91 -10.22
N SER A 70 -0.09 10.80 -10.89
CA SER A 70 -0.97 9.63 -10.88
C SER A 70 -1.29 9.23 -9.44
N PRO A 71 -2.56 8.96 -9.09
CA PRO A 71 -2.91 8.49 -7.76
C PRO A 71 -2.40 7.06 -7.51
N TYR A 72 -2.15 6.31 -8.58
CA TYR A 72 -1.62 4.95 -8.51
C TYR A 72 -0.16 4.91 -8.05
N LEU A 73 0.12 3.96 -7.17
CA LEU A 73 1.45 3.54 -6.77
C LEU A 73 2.09 2.66 -7.85
N ARG A 74 3.41 2.74 -7.92
CA ARG A 74 4.26 1.90 -8.76
C ARG A 74 5.10 0.97 -7.90
N GLN A 75 5.64 -0.06 -8.53
CA GLN A 75 6.51 -1.05 -7.87
C GLN A 75 7.75 -0.42 -7.21
N GLU A 76 8.31 0.66 -7.77
CA GLU A 76 9.51 1.31 -7.19
C GLU A 76 9.21 1.92 -5.81
N GLU A 77 7.97 2.33 -5.57
CA GLU A 77 7.52 2.95 -4.33
C GLU A 77 7.40 1.92 -3.21
N GLU A 78 6.95 0.71 -3.58
CA GLU A 78 6.95 -0.46 -2.70
C GLU A 78 8.37 -0.86 -2.29
N LEU A 79 9.31 -0.89 -3.25
CA LEU A 79 10.72 -1.17 -2.96
C LEU A 79 11.34 -0.07 -2.08
N GLY A 80 10.95 1.19 -2.27
CA GLY A 80 11.42 2.32 -1.48
C GLY A 80 11.08 2.19 0.00
N VAL A 81 9.89 1.71 0.36
CA VAL A 81 9.49 1.57 1.78
C VAL A 81 10.10 0.35 2.48
N ILE A 82 10.70 -0.59 1.72
CA ILE A 82 11.42 -1.73 2.27
C ILE A 82 12.79 -1.30 2.81
N GLY A 83 13.47 -0.39 2.11
CA GLY A 83 14.84 0.06 2.43
C GLY A 83 14.95 1.20 3.45
N GLU A 84 13.84 1.77 3.93
CA GLU A 84 13.85 2.92 4.86
C GLU A 84 14.30 2.58 6.31
N HIS A 85 14.98 1.45 6.54
CA HIS A 85 15.45 1.02 7.86
C HIS A 85 16.89 0.48 7.87
N GLU A 86 17.80 1.07 7.08
CA GLU A 86 19.25 0.80 7.11
C GLU A 86 20.13 2.09 7.14
N LEU A 87 19.63 3.21 7.68
CA LEU A 87 20.47 4.39 7.98
C LEU A 87 20.28 4.87 9.43
#